data_AF-A0A011QB22-F1
#
_entry.id   AF-A0A011QB22-F1
#
_cell.length_a   1.000
_cell.length_b   1.000
_cell.length_c   1.000
_cell.angle_alpha   90.00
_cell.angle_beta   90.00
_cell.angle_gamma   90.00
#
_symmetry.space_group_name_H-M   'P 1'
#
loop_
_entity.id
_entity.type
_entity.pdbx_description
1 polymer ?
#
loop_
_entity_poly.entity_id
_entity_poly.type
_entity_poly.pdbx_seq_one_letter_code
_entity_poly.pdbx_strand_id
1 'polypeptide(L)' 'MGGKVQSSVSKKTTLLIIGRSNLDLFEQDPRSLKLKNAEELQKKGVPLKKLSEEDFITLAINQLQSKLNKS' A
#
# COMPACT_ATOMS: atom_id res chain seq x y z
N MET A 1 -5.24 7.61 10.98
CA MET A 1 -5.94 6.71 10.03
C MET A 1 -6.48 5.51 10.80
N GLY A 2 -7.78 5.23 10.78
CA GLY A 2 -8.39 4.10 11.50
C GLY A 2 -8.46 2.80 10.69
N GLY A 3 -7.49 2.58 9.79
CA GLY A 3 -7.51 1.46 8.84
C GLY A 3 -6.94 0.17 9.45
N LYS A 4 -7.36 -0.97 8.90
CA LYS A 4 -6.82 -2.29 9.26
C LYS A 4 -5.63 -2.64 8.37
N VAL A 5 -4.45 -2.80 8.97
CA VAL A 5 -3.25 -3.27 8.26
C VAL A 5 -3.37 -4.77 8.03
N GLN A 6 -3.09 -5.22 6.80
CA GLN A 6 -3.11 -6.63 6.43
C GLN A 6 -1.88 -6.98 5.60
N SER A 7 -1.27 -8.12 5.90
CA SER A 7 -0.06 -8.59 5.22
C SER A 7 -0.33 -9.15 3.82
N SER A 8 -1.59 -9.46 3.49
CA SER A 8 -2.03 -10.01 2.20
C SER A 8 -3.04 -9.09 1.50
N VAL A 9 -3.02 -9.13 0.17
CA VAL A 9 -3.96 -8.36 -0.67
C VAL A 9 -5.27 -9.14 -0.76
N SER A 10 -6.37 -8.52 -0.35
CA SER A 10 -7.72 -9.10 -0.41
C SER A 10 -8.64 -8.21 -1.24
N LYS A 11 -9.84 -8.72 -1.59
CA LYS A 11 -10.87 -7.93 -2.30
C LYS A 11 -11.33 -6.68 -1.53
N LYS A 12 -11.06 -6.60 -0.22
CA LYS A 12 -11.40 -5.45 0.64
C LYS A 12 -10.24 -4.45 0.76
N THR A 13 -9.08 -4.75 0.17
CA THR A 13 -7.89 -3.90 0.24
C THR A 13 -8.06 -2.70 -0.71
N THR A 14 -8.20 -1.51 -0.13
CA THR A 14 -8.30 -0.25 -0.88
C THR A 14 -6.94 0.33 -1.27
N LEU A 15 -5.93 0.08 -0.43
CA LEU A 15 -4.59 0.66 -0.54
C LEU A 15 -3.54 -0.46 -0.48
N LEU A 16 -2.69 -0.52 -1.49
CA LEU A 16 -1.48 -1.33 -1.47
C LEU A 16 -0.27 -0.39 -1.36
N ILE A 17 0.44 -0.48 -0.25
CA ILE A 17 1.68 0.26 -0.01
C ILE A 17 2.85 -0.61 -0.49
N ILE A 18 3.69 -0.05 -1.35
CA ILE A 18 4.84 -0.70 -1.95
C ILE A 18 6.10 -0.07 -1.36
N GLY A 19 6.79 -0.83 -0.52
CA GLY A 19 8.10 -0.47 0.02
C GLY A 19 9.25 -1.03 -0.80
N ARG A 20 10.37 -0.30 -0.83
CA ARG A 20 11.64 -0.81 -1.36
C ARG A 20 12.47 -1.36 -0.21
N SER A 21 12.33 -2.65 0.07
CA SER A 21 13.38 -3.37 0.79
C SER A 21 14.45 -3.77 -0.21
N ASN A 22 15.69 -3.32 0.00
CA ASN A 22 16.87 -3.91 -0.61
C ASN A 22 17.06 -5.28 0.06
N LEU A 23 16.34 -6.29 -0.41
CA LEU A 23 16.57 -7.67 -0.03
C LEU A 23 17.21 -8.37 -1.22
N ASP A 24 18.29 -9.07 -0.91
CA ASP A 24 19.26 -9.72 -1.78
C ASP A 24 18.73 -10.22 -3.14
N LEU A 25 19.60 -10.07 -4.15
CA LEU A 25 19.41 -10.44 -5.56
C LEU A 25 18.92 -11.89 -5.80
N PHE A 26 18.95 -12.74 -4.78
CA PHE A 26 18.69 -14.18 -4.87
C PHE A 26 17.43 -14.64 -4.13
N GLU A 27 16.75 -13.79 -3.37
CA GLU A 27 15.46 -14.14 -2.78
C GLU A 27 14.34 -13.85 -3.76
N GLN A 28 13.48 -14.85 -3.99
CA GLN A 28 12.30 -14.71 -4.83
C GLN A 28 11.39 -13.65 -4.23
N ASP A 29 11.42 -12.47 -4.83
CA ASP A 29 10.91 -11.26 -4.22
C ASP A 29 9.43 -11.40 -3.83
N PRO A 30 9.06 -11.35 -2.54
CA PRO A 30 7.67 -11.44 -2.10
C PRO A 30 6.80 -10.28 -2.64
N ARG A 31 7.42 -9.24 -3.22
CA ARG A 31 6.74 -8.20 -4.01
C ARG A 31 6.08 -8.78 -5.26
N SER A 32 6.71 -9.74 -5.94
CA SER A 32 6.17 -10.33 -7.17
C SER A 32 4.80 -10.95 -6.95
N LEU A 33 4.60 -11.66 -5.83
CA LEU A 33 3.33 -12.32 -5.54
C LEU A 33 2.23 -11.32 -5.14
N LYS A 34 2.53 -10.32 -4.31
CA LYS A 34 1.55 -9.30 -3.88
C LYS A 34 1.19 -8.34 -5.00
N LEU A 35 2.18 -7.94 -5.80
CA LEU A 35 1.96 -7.11 -7.00
C LEU A 35 1.10 -7.86 -8.00
N LYS A 36 1.44 -9.11 -8.31
CA LYS A 36 0.66 -9.94 -9.24
C LYS A 36 -0.78 -10.10 -8.77
N ASN A 37 -1.01 -10.42 -7.49
CA ASN A 37 -2.36 -10.50 -6.93
C ASN A 37 -3.11 -9.17 -7.00
N ALA A 38 -2.43 -8.04 -6.74
CA ALA A 38 -3.04 -6.72 -6.82
C ALA A 38 -3.37 -6.30 -8.26
N GLU A 39 -2.57 -6.71 -9.24
CA GLU A 39 -2.85 -6.52 -10.67
C GLU A 39 -4.02 -7.40 -11.12
N GLU A 40 -4.10 -8.65 -10.67
CA GLU A 40 -5.24 -9.52 -10.93
C GLU A 40 -6.54 -8.97 -10.34
N LEU A 41 -6.48 -8.38 -9.14
CA LEU A 41 -7.65 -7.75 -8.52
C LEU A 41 -8.09 -6.48 -9.24
N GLN A 42 -7.14 -5.66 -9.71
CA GLN A 42 -7.46 -4.52 -10.58
C GLN A 42 -8.10 -4.96 -11.90
N LYS A 43 -7.57 -6.02 -12.53
CA LYS A 43 -8.18 -6.62 -13.72
C LYS A 43 -9.59 -7.13 -13.47
N LYS A 44 -9.89 -7.57 -12.24
CA LYS A 44 -11.23 -7.99 -11.79
C LYS A 44 -12.14 -6.82 -11.37
N GLY A 45 -11.72 -5.57 -11.59
CA GLY A 45 -12.52 -4.37 -11.30
C GLY A 45 -12.52 -3.94 -9.83
N VAL A 46 -11.64 -4.47 -8.99
CA VAL A 46 -11.53 -4.03 -7.59
C VAL A 46 -10.79 -2.68 -7.56
N PRO A 47 -11.36 -1.64 -6.91
CA PRO A 47 -10.73 -0.33 -6.80
C PRO A 47 -9.57 -0.39 -5.78
N LEU A 48 -8.42 -0.88 -6.24
CA LEU A 48 -7.20 -1.00 -5.48
C LEU A 48 -6.20 0.04 -5.97
N LYS A 49 -5.78 0.94 -5.07
CA LYS A 49 -4.79 1.98 -5.37
C LYS A 49 -3.41 1.55 -4.88
N LYS A 50 -2.42 1.62 -5.76
CA LYS A 50 -1.01 1.38 -5.46
C LYS A 50 -0.37 2.70 -5.02
N LEU A 51 0.35 2.71 -3.91
CA LEU A 51 1.10 3.86 -3.41
C LEU A 51 2.50 3.42 -3.02
N SER A 52 3.49 4.28 -3.21
CA SER A 52 4.80 4.07 -2.61
C SER A 52 4.75 4.31 -1.08
N GLU A 53 5.72 3.78 -0.34
CA GLU A 53 5.89 4.14 1.07
C GLU A 53 6.05 5.65 1.27
N GLU A 54 6.81 6.31 0.39
CA GLU A 54 7.05 7.75 0.43
C GLU A 54 5.73 8.53 0.28
N ASP A 55 4.93 8.20 -0.73
CA ASP A 55 3.62 8.84 -0.95
C ASP A 55 2.68 8.60 0.23
N PHE A 56 2.70 7.40 0.81
CA PHE A 56 1.87 7.06 1.96
C PHE A 56 2.26 7.88 3.19
N ILE A 57 3.56 8.03 3.45
CA ILE A 57 4.09 8.85 4.54
C ILE A 57 3.69 10.31 4.34
N THR A 58 3.84 10.86 3.13
CA THR A 58 3.41 12.24 2.82
C THR A 58 1.91 12.43 3.06
N LEU A 59 1.07 11.48 2.63
CA LEU A 59 -0.37 11.52 2.89
C LEU A 59 -0.69 11.47 4.39
N ALA A 60 0.02 10.63 5.15
CA ALA A 60 -0.16 10.53 6.59
C ALA A 60 0.23 11.83 7.31
N ILE A 61 1.37 12.43 6.95
CA ILE A 61 1.85 13.71 7.50
C ILE A 61 0.84 14.82 7.20
N ASN A 62 0.41 14.96 5.95
CA ASN A 62 -0.58 15.98 5.57
C ASN A 62 -1.89 15.82 6.35
N GLN A 63 -2.35 14.58 6.57
CA GLN A 63 -3.56 14.34 7.35
C GLN A 63 -3.38 14.71 8.83
N LEU A 64 -2.21 14.41 9.40
CA LEU A 64 -1.89 14.80 10.79
C LEU A 64 -1.84 16.32 10.93
N GLN A 65 -1.13 17.01 10.03
CA GLN A 65 -1.06 18.48 10.01
C GLN A 65 -2.44 19.13 9.84
N SER A 66 -3.30 18.60 8.97
CA SER A 66 -4.68 19.09 8.81
C SER A 66 -5.52 18.92 10.08
N LYS A 67 -5.29 17.87 10.88
CA LYS A 67 -5.95 17.69 12.17
C LYS A 67 -5.41 18.63 13.25
N LEU A 68 -4.09 18.87 13.26
CA LEU A 68 -3.45 19.81 14.18
C LEU A 68 -3.88 21.25 13.92
N ASN A 69 -3.96 21.68 12.66
CA ASN A 69 -4.36 23.05 12.29
C ASN A 69 -5.87 23.33 12.44
N LYS A 70 -6.68 22.29 12.70
CA LYS A 70 -8.12 22.40 12.97
C LYS A 70 -8.45 22.34 14.47
N SER A 71 -7.44 22.36 15.33
CA SER A 71 -7.58 22.24 16.78
C SER A 71 -7.28 23.53 17.52
#